data_AF-A0A816RS08-F1
#
_entry.id   AF-A0A816RS08-F1
#
_cell.length_a   1.000
_cell.length_b   1.000
_cell.length_c   1.000
_cell.angle_alpha   90.00
_cell.angle_beta   90.00
_cell.angle_gamma   90.00
#
_symmetry.space_group_name_H-M   'P 1'
#
loop_
_entity.id
_entity.type
_entity.pdbx_description
1 polymer ?
#
loop_
_entity_poly.entity_id
_entity_poly.type
_entity_poly.pdbx_seq_one_letter_code
_entity_poly.pdbx_strand_id
1 'polypeptide(L)'
;MDAILQVPVDGFRFDNGSGSCCKPRNNLDSGTSRFTCFKESESQNLSSPTESTESHNPSPTESTVCSTNHPVLKYINDMLMEEDIEEQSCMLEDSLALQAAERSFFEVLQEDQNPLQDDSSLENFSPLHQPTSGFTGSPEISEESTRRYRLRDDDGHEEDDLEGGRKSKLPAISVVDELAEKLEEVLLVCQKNDHGEATPNKIGRAKGSLNRSKPQKSDQPVDMRNLLMQCAQAVASFDQSRAFEKLKEIREHSSSHGDATQRLGYHFANALEARITGTMKTPVFDVLSRTSMVDILKAYKEFVQACPTLAMCYYTANRTIFELASKATTLHIVDFGILYGFQWPCLIQALAARPGGPPKLRVTGIELPQPGFRPSERVEETGRRLKRFCDKFSVPFEYNFIAKAWDTITLDELVINSGETTVVNCILRLQYTPDETVSLNSPRDTALKLCRDINPDLFVFAEINGTYNSPFFLTRFREAMFHCSSLFDMFESNISEENDCRTLVERELIIKDAMSVIACEGDERFARPETYKQWQVRILRAGFRPAKLNKQIMKEGKELVRERYHKDFVIDNDNHWMFQGWKGRVLYALSCWKPAKKQ
;
A
#
# COMPACT_ATOMS: atom_id res chain seq x y z
N MET A 1 43.00 -29.15 -1.21
CA MET A 1 41.74 -28.99 -0.44
C MET A 1 40.94 -27.89 -1.16
N ASP A 2 40.32 -28.09 -2.33
CA ASP A 2 39.82 -29.28 -3.04
C ASP A 2 38.74 -30.08 -2.31
N ALA A 3 37.60 -30.21 -3.00
CA ALA A 3 36.32 -30.75 -2.58
C ALA A 3 35.65 -29.95 -1.43
N ILE A 4 34.37 -29.55 -1.46
CA ILE A 4 33.23 -30.06 -2.23
C ILE A 4 32.36 -28.89 -2.75
N LEU A 5 32.32 -28.66 -4.06
CA LEU A 5 31.30 -27.84 -4.75
C LEU A 5 31.05 -28.43 -6.15
N GLN A 6 30.27 -29.51 -6.23
CA GLN A 6 29.72 -30.03 -7.48
C GLN A 6 28.30 -30.55 -7.28
N VAL A 7 27.32 -29.80 -7.77
CA VAL A 7 26.01 -30.29 -8.20
C VAL A 7 25.78 -29.67 -9.58
N PRO A 8 25.55 -30.45 -10.66
CA PRO A 8 25.54 -29.93 -12.02
C PRO A 8 24.28 -29.12 -12.32
N VAL A 9 24.43 -28.08 -13.15
CA VAL A 9 23.34 -27.28 -13.72
C VAL A 9 23.34 -27.48 -15.23
N ASP A 10 22.63 -28.52 -15.68
CA ASP A 10 22.18 -28.68 -17.06
C ASP A 10 20.70 -28.28 -17.12
N GLY A 11 20.22 -27.41 -18.00
CA GLY A 11 20.95 -26.50 -18.89
C GLY A 11 19.92 -25.66 -19.66
N PHE A 12 20.16 -24.35 -19.81
CA PHE A 12 19.35 -23.49 -20.68
C PHE A 12 20.24 -22.57 -21.50
N ARG A 13 20.09 -22.66 -22.82
CA ARG A 13 20.89 -21.95 -23.82
C ARG A 13 20.07 -20.75 -24.30
N PHE A 14 20.57 -19.53 -24.09
CA PHE A 14 20.02 -18.33 -24.71
C PHE A 14 20.83 -18.00 -25.97
N ASP A 15 20.23 -18.13 -27.14
CA ASP A 15 20.84 -17.65 -28.39
C ASP A 15 20.64 -16.13 -28.48
N ASN A 16 21.76 -15.39 -28.44
CA ASN A 16 21.80 -13.96 -28.71
C ASN A 16 21.74 -13.70 -30.21
N GLY A 17 20.75 -12.94 -30.68
CA GLY A 17 20.62 -12.51 -32.08
C GLY A 17 20.64 -11.00 -32.23
N SER A 18 21.75 -10.43 -32.68
CA SER A 18 21.91 -8.99 -32.93
C SER A 18 21.71 -8.63 -34.40
N GLY A 19 20.68 -7.82 -34.69
CA GLY A 19 20.62 -6.81 -35.78
C GLY A 19 20.70 -7.25 -37.25
N SER A 20 19.69 -6.88 -38.05
CA SER A 20 19.81 -5.98 -39.23
C SER A 20 18.48 -5.85 -40.00
N CYS A 21 18.37 -4.82 -40.85
CA CYS A 21 17.16 -4.42 -41.57
C CYS A 21 16.69 -5.40 -42.66
N CYS A 22 15.37 -5.47 -42.86
CA CYS A 22 14.72 -5.24 -44.16
C CYS A 22 13.19 -5.03 -44.01
N LYS A 23 12.60 -4.10 -44.78
CA LYS A 23 11.13 -3.87 -44.84
C LYS A 23 10.47 -4.73 -45.96
N PRO A 24 9.18 -4.55 -46.35
CA PRO A 24 8.16 -5.59 -46.18
C PRO A 24 7.62 -6.12 -47.52
N ARG A 25 6.73 -7.13 -47.49
CA ARG A 25 5.83 -7.41 -48.63
C ARG A 25 4.54 -8.13 -48.21
N ASN A 26 3.45 -7.76 -48.89
CA ASN A 26 2.09 -8.22 -48.63
C ASN A 26 1.69 -9.44 -49.48
N ASN A 27 0.48 -9.94 -49.19
CA ASN A 27 -0.46 -10.70 -50.02
C ASN A 27 -0.48 -12.23 -49.88
N LEU A 28 -1.70 -12.73 -49.55
CA LEU A 28 -2.55 -13.68 -50.32
C LEU A 28 -1.83 -14.70 -51.24
N ASP A 29 -2.25 -15.96 -51.36
CA ASP A 29 -3.61 -16.52 -51.17
C ASP A 29 -3.63 -18.07 -51.11
N SER A 30 -4.75 -18.65 -50.66
CA SER A 30 -5.27 -20.00 -50.99
C SER A 30 -4.45 -21.27 -50.60
N GLY A 31 -5.10 -22.45 -50.46
CA GLY A 31 -4.30 -23.70 -50.53
C GLY A 31 -4.86 -25.08 -50.11
N THR A 32 -5.91 -25.19 -49.27
CA THR A 32 -6.80 -26.37 -49.18
C THR A 32 -6.28 -27.77 -48.70
N SER A 33 -7.02 -28.34 -47.73
CA SER A 33 -7.25 -29.79 -47.47
C SER A 33 -6.23 -30.65 -46.69
N ARG A 34 -6.62 -30.98 -45.44
CA ARG A 34 -7.25 -32.29 -45.17
C ARG A 34 -8.11 -32.29 -43.90
N PHE A 35 -9.37 -32.73 -44.04
CA PHE A 35 -10.32 -33.00 -42.95
C PHE A 35 -10.51 -34.52 -42.76
N THR A 36 -11.29 -34.89 -41.73
CA THR A 36 -12.07 -36.15 -41.48
C THR A 36 -11.58 -37.03 -40.32
N CYS A 37 -12.47 -37.65 -39.50
CA CYS A 37 -13.89 -37.39 -39.17
C CYS A 37 -14.33 -38.28 -37.97
N PHE A 38 -15.60 -38.13 -37.55
CA PHE A 38 -16.49 -39.10 -36.87
C PHE A 38 -16.49 -39.13 -35.32
N LYS A 39 -17.65 -39.18 -34.63
CA LYS A 39 -19.07 -39.21 -35.11
C LYS A 39 -20.06 -38.73 -34.03
N GLU A 40 -21.16 -38.10 -34.45
CA GLU A 40 -22.43 -38.05 -33.70
C GLU A 40 -23.43 -39.09 -34.24
N SER A 41 -24.47 -39.39 -33.46
CA SER A 41 -25.74 -40.02 -33.92
C SER A 41 -26.87 -39.45 -33.06
N GLU A 42 -27.63 -38.48 -33.57
CA GLU A 42 -28.89 -38.65 -34.33
C GLU A 42 -30.09 -39.17 -33.50
N SER A 43 -31.13 -38.32 -33.32
CA SER A 43 -32.47 -38.55 -33.91
C SER A 43 -33.55 -37.49 -33.57
N GLN A 44 -33.85 -36.61 -34.54
CA GLN A 44 -35.17 -36.17 -35.06
C GLN A 44 -36.37 -35.76 -34.14
N ASN A 45 -36.87 -34.52 -34.37
CA ASN A 45 -38.27 -34.04 -34.56
C ASN A 45 -39.43 -34.57 -33.66
N LEU A 46 -40.34 -33.76 -33.07
CA LEU A 46 -41.28 -32.81 -33.73
C LEU A 46 -42.17 -32.08 -32.66
N SER A 47 -42.80 -30.94 -33.04
CA SER A 47 -44.03 -30.31 -32.46
C SER A 47 -44.09 -29.76 -31.01
N SER A 48 -44.48 -28.48 -30.91
CA SER A 48 -45.15 -27.80 -29.78
C SER A 48 -46.70 -27.98 -29.89
N PRO A 49 -47.58 -27.64 -28.90
CA PRO A 49 -47.46 -26.58 -27.87
C PRO A 49 -48.08 -26.86 -26.47
N THR A 50 -48.36 -25.77 -25.73
CA THR A 50 -49.27 -25.56 -24.56
C THR A 50 -48.73 -25.65 -23.11
N GLU A 51 -48.65 -24.47 -22.49
CA GLU A 51 -48.93 -24.01 -21.11
C GLU A 51 -48.80 -24.91 -19.84
N SER A 52 -48.13 -24.30 -18.85
CA SER A 52 -48.52 -24.13 -17.43
C SER A 52 -47.83 -24.92 -16.29
N THR A 53 -47.70 -24.20 -15.16
CA THR A 53 -47.38 -24.61 -13.77
C THR A 53 -45.98 -25.11 -13.38
N GLU A 54 -45.20 -24.17 -12.85
CA GLU A 54 -44.39 -24.23 -11.61
C GLU A 54 -43.97 -25.60 -11.01
N SER A 55 -42.66 -25.84 -10.92
CA SER A 55 -41.94 -25.97 -9.63
C SER A 55 -40.48 -26.43 -9.81
N HIS A 56 -39.52 -25.51 -9.73
CA HIS A 56 -38.10 -25.86 -9.63
C HIS A 56 -37.40 -25.10 -8.50
N ASN A 57 -37.15 -25.82 -7.41
CA ASN A 57 -36.16 -25.45 -6.41
C ASN A 57 -34.76 -25.44 -7.08
N PRO A 58 -33.98 -24.35 -7.00
CA PRO A 58 -32.56 -24.41 -7.32
C PRO A 58 -31.78 -25.03 -6.15
N SER A 59 -31.00 -26.07 -6.42
CA SER A 59 -30.00 -26.58 -5.49
C SER A 59 -28.90 -25.54 -5.24
N PRO A 60 -28.37 -25.41 -4.01
CA PRO A 60 -27.31 -24.43 -3.73
C PRO A 60 -25.99 -24.85 -4.40
N THR A 61 -25.49 -24.03 -5.32
CA THR A 61 -24.16 -24.18 -5.89
C THR A 61 -23.09 -23.62 -4.95
N GLU A 62 -22.25 -24.50 -4.41
CA GLU A 62 -21.04 -24.10 -3.69
C GLU A 62 -20.02 -23.44 -4.65
N SER A 63 -19.56 -22.21 -4.33
CA SER A 63 -18.19 -21.68 -4.60
C SER A 63 -18.07 -20.15 -4.52
N THR A 64 -19.17 -19.39 -4.64
CA THR A 64 -19.13 -17.92 -4.87
C THR A 64 -18.62 -17.06 -3.70
N VAL A 65 -18.41 -17.63 -2.51
CA VAL A 65 -18.28 -16.91 -1.23
C VAL A 65 -17.03 -16.01 -1.11
N CYS A 66 -16.02 -16.16 -1.98
CA CYS A 66 -14.79 -15.35 -1.92
C CYS A 66 -14.46 -14.61 -3.23
N SER A 67 -15.31 -14.69 -4.26
CA SER A 67 -14.99 -14.16 -5.59
C SER A 67 -15.42 -12.70 -5.81
N THR A 68 -16.10 -12.05 -4.88
CA THR A 68 -16.58 -10.67 -5.02
C THR A 68 -15.78 -9.71 -4.13
N ASN A 69 -15.35 -8.56 -4.68
CA ASN A 69 -14.71 -7.48 -3.90
C ASN A 69 -15.71 -6.74 -2.99
N HIS A 70 -17.00 -7.08 -3.09
CA HIS A 70 -18.12 -6.47 -2.37
C HIS A 70 -17.93 -6.34 -0.84
N PRO A 71 -17.37 -7.33 -0.10
CA PRO A 71 -17.15 -7.18 1.34
C PRO A 71 -16.11 -6.11 1.68
N VAL A 72 -15.05 -6.00 0.86
CA VAL A 72 -13.97 -5.01 1.03
C VAL A 72 -14.47 -3.62 0.65
N LEU A 73 -15.21 -3.49 -0.46
CA LEU A 73 -15.82 -2.22 -0.86
C LEU A 73 -16.84 -1.73 0.17
N LYS A 74 -17.65 -2.64 0.73
CA LYS A 74 -18.57 -2.30 1.82
C LYS A 74 -17.82 -1.87 3.08
N TYR A 75 -16.72 -2.53 3.44
CA TYR A 75 -15.88 -2.14 4.57
C TYR A 75 -15.21 -0.77 4.35
N ILE A 76 -14.74 -0.47 3.13
CA ILE A 76 -14.19 0.84 2.76
C ILE A 76 -15.26 1.94 2.78
N ASN A 77 -16.47 1.65 2.29
CA ASN A 77 -17.58 2.60 2.36
C ASN A 77 -18.04 2.81 3.81
N ASP A 78 -18.19 1.73 4.60
CA ASP A 78 -18.52 1.79 6.03
C ASP A 78 -17.47 2.68 6.75
N MET A 79 -16.17 2.59 6.40
CA MET A 79 -15.13 3.52 6.88
C MET A 79 -15.37 4.96 6.40
N LEU A 80 -15.50 5.21 5.09
CA LEU A 80 -15.69 6.57 4.52
C LEU A 80 -16.91 7.33 5.06
N MET A 81 -17.84 6.65 5.75
CA MET A 81 -19.01 7.23 6.40
C MET A 81 -18.84 7.39 7.94
N GLU A 82 -17.69 7.05 8.52
CA GLU A 82 -17.38 7.30 9.94
C GLU A 82 -17.12 8.81 10.16
N GLU A 83 -17.93 9.46 11.01
CA GLU A 83 -17.97 10.93 11.18
C GLU A 83 -16.62 11.54 11.62
N ASP A 84 -15.78 10.79 12.33
CA ASP A 84 -14.46 11.23 12.84
C ASP A 84 -13.33 11.22 11.77
N ILE A 85 -13.58 10.80 10.52
CA ILE A 85 -12.51 10.63 9.52
C ILE A 85 -11.98 11.95 8.95
N GLU A 86 -12.78 13.02 8.92
CA GLU A 86 -12.32 14.32 8.41
C GLU A 86 -11.29 14.97 9.36
N GLU A 87 -11.39 14.71 10.66
CA GLU A 87 -10.38 15.10 11.66
C GLU A 87 -9.16 14.18 11.67
N GLN A 88 -9.26 12.95 11.14
CA GLN A 88 -8.13 12.01 10.91
C GLN A 88 -7.23 12.41 9.72
N SER A 89 -6.88 13.69 9.65
CA SER A 89 -5.57 14.10 9.15
C SER A 89 -4.50 13.53 10.07
N CYS A 90 -3.52 12.81 9.54
CA CYS A 90 -2.45 12.25 10.36
C CYS A 90 -1.58 13.37 10.97
N MET A 91 -1.82 13.65 12.26
CA MET A 91 -0.95 14.36 13.21
C MET A 91 -0.70 15.86 12.96
N LEU A 92 -1.55 16.58 12.20
CA LEU A 92 -1.27 17.98 11.86
C LEU A 92 -1.76 19.04 12.87
N GLU A 93 -2.71 18.75 13.77
CA GLU A 93 -3.13 19.73 14.78
C GLU A 93 -2.03 19.99 15.83
N ASP A 94 -1.32 18.96 16.27
CA ASP A 94 -0.20 19.06 17.21
C ASP A 94 1.02 19.82 16.62
N SER A 95 1.05 20.05 15.30
CA SER A 95 2.10 20.86 14.66
C SER A 95 2.08 22.32 15.15
N LEU A 96 0.92 22.85 15.55
CA LEU A 96 0.83 24.20 16.12
C LEU A 96 1.40 24.27 17.53
N ALA A 97 1.17 23.25 18.37
CA ALA A 97 1.78 23.15 19.70
C ALA A 97 3.31 22.96 19.59
N LEU A 98 3.77 22.15 18.62
CA LEU A 98 5.19 21.93 18.37
C LEU A 98 5.87 23.19 17.82
N GLN A 99 5.26 23.91 16.88
CA GLN A 99 5.77 25.20 16.39
C GLN A 99 5.74 26.29 17.47
N ALA A 100 4.76 26.28 18.38
CA ALA A 100 4.73 27.19 19.53
C ALA A 100 5.88 26.88 20.51
N ALA A 101 6.16 25.61 20.78
CA ALA A 101 7.31 25.19 21.58
C ALA A 101 8.64 25.53 20.88
N GLU A 102 8.78 25.25 19.59
CA GLU A 102 9.97 25.59 18.79
C GLU A 102 10.24 27.10 18.78
N ARG A 103 9.20 27.93 18.58
CA ARG A 103 9.32 29.40 18.71
C ARG A 103 9.73 29.82 20.12
N SER A 104 9.11 29.26 21.16
CA SER A 104 9.46 29.57 22.55
C SER A 104 10.92 29.23 22.87
N PHE A 105 11.43 28.08 22.40
CA PHE A 105 12.85 27.75 22.51
C PHE A 105 13.74 28.69 21.68
N PHE A 106 13.32 29.09 20.48
CA PHE A 106 14.06 29.99 19.60
C PHE A 106 14.08 31.45 20.10
N GLU A 107 13.06 31.86 20.86
CA GLU A 107 13.00 33.15 21.56
C GLU A 107 13.96 33.15 22.75
N VAL A 108 13.91 32.12 23.62
CA VAL A 108 14.85 31.97 24.76
C VAL A 108 16.31 31.92 24.30
N LEU A 109 16.60 31.23 23.20
CA LEU A 109 17.96 31.16 22.63
C LEU A 109 18.44 32.46 21.98
N GLN A 110 17.54 33.39 21.66
CA GLN A 110 17.90 34.74 21.18
C GLN A 110 18.12 35.73 22.33
N GLU A 111 17.43 35.58 23.46
CA GLU A 111 17.66 36.42 24.64
C GLU A 111 19.09 36.25 25.22
N ASP A 112 19.66 35.04 25.13
CA ASP A 112 21.06 34.76 25.51
C ASP A 112 22.10 35.21 24.46
N GLN A 113 21.71 35.80 23.32
CA GLN A 113 22.63 36.28 22.27
C GLN A 113 22.52 37.78 21.96
N ASN A 114 22.58 38.62 22.99
CA ASN A 114 22.94 40.04 22.82
C ASN A 114 24.40 40.30 23.26
N PRO A 115 25.34 40.53 22.33
CA PRO A 115 26.70 40.91 22.68
C PRO A 115 26.81 42.39 23.08
N LEU A 116 27.78 42.65 23.96
CA LEU A 116 28.17 43.97 24.45
C LEU A 116 28.29 45.03 23.34
N GLN A 117 27.63 46.17 23.51
CA GLN A 117 28.06 47.43 22.89
C GLN A 117 28.69 48.32 23.96
N ASP A 118 29.96 48.60 23.76
CA ASP A 118 30.78 49.51 24.55
C ASP A 118 30.94 50.81 23.74
N ASP A 119 30.52 51.95 24.29
CA ASP A 119 31.02 53.26 23.86
C ASP A 119 31.01 54.26 25.02
N SER A 120 31.88 55.25 24.94
CA SER A 120 32.56 55.83 26.09
C SER A 120 32.38 57.34 26.25
N SER A 121 32.08 57.80 27.47
CA SER A 121 32.39 59.17 27.91
C SER A 121 32.25 59.36 29.44
N LEU A 122 33.37 59.66 30.09
CA LEU A 122 33.62 60.74 31.08
C LEU A 122 32.39 61.34 31.84
N GLU A 123 32.35 61.54 33.17
CA GLU A 123 33.43 61.70 34.17
C GLU A 123 33.02 61.32 35.64
N ASN A 124 34.05 61.16 36.49
CA ASN A 124 34.20 61.72 37.85
C ASN A 124 33.55 61.13 39.14
N PHE A 125 34.43 61.14 40.17
CA PHE A 125 34.26 60.99 41.63
C PHE A 125 34.16 59.61 42.31
N SER A 126 34.93 59.51 43.42
CA SER A 126 35.28 58.34 44.23
C SER A 126 34.63 58.43 45.64
N PRO A 127 35.04 57.64 46.64
CA PRO A 127 34.73 56.21 46.88
C PRO A 127 34.08 55.99 48.27
N LEU A 128 33.82 54.74 48.71
CA LEU A 128 34.23 54.18 50.03
C LEU A 128 33.52 52.86 50.45
N HIS A 129 34.24 52.09 51.30
CA HIS A 129 33.78 51.08 52.27
C HIS A 129 33.25 49.68 51.83
N GLN A 130 34.23 48.77 51.72
CA GLN A 130 34.32 47.45 52.42
C GLN A 130 33.85 47.48 53.92
N PRO A 131 33.67 46.34 54.66
CA PRO A 131 34.06 44.94 54.35
C PRO A 131 33.18 43.74 54.88
N THR A 132 33.61 42.51 54.51
CA THR A 132 33.71 41.23 55.30
C THR A 132 32.53 40.35 55.78
N SER A 133 32.69 39.04 55.49
CA SER A 133 32.38 37.82 56.30
C SER A 133 30.92 37.48 56.68
N GLY A 134 30.51 36.22 56.84
CA GLY A 134 31.19 34.94 56.60
C GLY A 134 30.59 33.76 57.38
N PHE A 135 30.54 32.57 56.76
CA PHE A 135 30.45 31.21 57.34
C PHE A 135 29.20 30.72 58.14
N THR A 136 28.56 29.70 57.56
CA THR A 136 28.02 28.44 58.15
C THR A 136 26.90 28.42 59.20
N GLY A 137 25.92 27.53 58.99
CA GLY A 137 25.12 26.91 60.06
C GLY A 137 23.74 26.38 59.64
N SER A 138 23.64 25.09 59.31
CA SER A 138 22.38 24.31 59.43
C SER A 138 22.26 23.81 60.89
N PRO A 139 21.06 23.51 61.45
CA PRO A 139 20.23 22.38 61.00
C PRO A 139 18.68 22.60 61.12
N GLU A 140 17.96 21.48 60.95
CA GLU A 140 16.51 21.28 60.89
C GLU A 140 15.72 21.63 62.17
N ILE A 141 14.38 21.78 62.05
CA ILE A 141 13.35 21.04 62.82
C ILE A 141 11.92 21.33 62.29
N SER A 142 11.02 20.37 62.51
CA SER A 142 9.58 20.29 62.20
C SER A 142 8.72 21.41 62.84
N GLU A 143 7.51 21.74 62.36
CA GLU A 143 6.27 20.98 62.63
C GLU A 143 5.04 21.42 61.81
N GLU A 144 3.97 20.63 61.93
CA GLU A 144 2.74 20.62 61.15
C GLU A 144 1.59 21.40 61.84
N SER A 145 0.72 22.09 61.09
CA SER A 145 -0.64 22.39 61.59
C SER A 145 -1.68 22.71 60.51
N THR A 146 -2.67 21.82 60.43
CA THR A 146 -3.88 21.93 59.60
C THR A 146 -4.91 22.89 60.22
N ARG A 147 -5.66 23.66 59.41
CA ARG A 147 -7.06 24.04 59.70
C ARG A 147 -7.82 24.51 58.44
N ARG A 148 -9.15 24.43 58.49
CA ARG A 148 -10.04 24.24 57.31
C ARG A 148 -11.30 25.13 57.37
N TYR A 149 -11.84 25.46 56.19
CA TYR A 149 -13.19 26.00 55.87
C TYR A 149 -13.60 27.44 56.24
N ARG A 150 -14.20 28.12 55.24
CA ARG A 150 -15.65 28.48 55.21
C ARG A 150 -16.12 28.83 53.78
N LEU A 151 -17.32 28.37 53.41
CA LEU A 151 -18.17 28.94 52.34
C LEU A 151 -19.18 29.92 52.95
N ARG A 152 -19.73 30.84 52.14
CA ARG A 152 -21.18 31.13 52.07
C ARG A 152 -21.56 31.96 50.84
N ASP A 153 -22.70 31.63 50.25
CA ASP A 153 -23.38 32.25 49.09
C ASP A 153 -24.33 33.41 49.51
N ASP A 154 -24.74 34.29 48.58
CA ASP A 154 -26.08 34.29 47.89
C ASP A 154 -26.58 35.69 47.39
N ASP A 155 -27.59 35.65 46.49
CA ASP A 155 -28.51 36.71 45.95
C ASP A 155 -27.96 37.89 45.09
N GLY A 156 -28.64 38.37 44.03
CA GLY A 156 -29.87 37.94 43.33
C GLY A 156 -30.50 39.02 42.39
N HIS A 157 -31.34 38.61 41.41
CA HIS A 157 -32.30 39.40 40.58
C HIS A 157 -31.73 40.39 39.50
N GLU A 158 -32.37 40.84 38.41
CA GLU A 158 -33.52 40.50 37.50
C GLU A 158 -33.61 41.63 36.42
N GLU A 159 -34.30 41.61 35.26
CA GLU A 159 -34.83 40.61 34.31
C GLU A 159 -35.19 41.37 33.00
N ASP A 160 -35.18 40.76 31.79
CA ASP A 160 -36.27 40.91 30.77
C ASP A 160 -36.04 40.12 29.45
N ASP A 161 -37.15 39.65 28.86
CA ASP A 161 -37.23 38.70 27.73
C ASP A 161 -37.21 39.34 26.32
N LEU A 162 -36.93 38.52 25.29
CA LEU A 162 -37.84 38.42 24.12
C LEU A 162 -37.73 37.06 23.37
N GLU A 163 -38.89 36.49 23.09
CA GLU A 163 -39.12 35.14 22.56
C GLU A 163 -39.04 35.06 21.02
N GLY A 164 -38.64 33.91 20.45
CA GLY A 164 -38.44 33.78 18.99
C GLY A 164 -38.22 32.38 18.43
N GLY A 165 -39.05 31.39 18.79
CA GLY A 165 -38.87 30.02 18.30
C GLY A 165 -39.21 29.81 16.81
N ARG A 166 -38.44 28.96 16.11
CA ARG A 166 -38.93 28.24 14.93
C ARG A 166 -38.28 26.87 14.73
N LYS A 167 -39.14 25.85 14.63
CA LYS A 167 -38.77 24.46 14.29
C LYS A 167 -38.51 24.36 12.80
N SER A 168 -37.43 23.67 12.41
CA SER A 168 -37.40 22.90 11.17
C SER A 168 -36.58 21.62 11.36
N LYS A 169 -37.21 20.59 11.93
CA LYS A 169 -36.82 19.22 11.61
C LYS A 169 -37.34 18.94 10.20
N LEU A 170 -36.45 18.69 9.25
CA LEU A 170 -36.74 17.96 8.02
C LEU A 170 -35.67 16.87 7.85
N PRO A 171 -36.03 15.70 7.28
CA PRO A 171 -35.24 14.48 7.48
C PRO A 171 -34.14 14.30 6.43
N ALA A 172 -32.90 14.11 6.88
CA ALA A 172 -31.79 13.67 6.03
C ALA A 172 -31.85 12.15 5.72
N ILE A 173 -33.05 11.63 5.41
CA ILE A 173 -33.31 10.19 5.24
C ILE A 173 -33.54 9.80 3.77
N SER A 174 -33.86 10.73 2.86
CA SER A 174 -34.17 10.38 1.45
C SER A 174 -33.09 10.71 0.42
N VAL A 175 -31.85 11.00 0.84
CA VAL A 175 -30.70 11.21 -0.07
C VAL A 175 -29.63 10.11 0.07
N VAL A 176 -29.68 9.33 1.15
CA VAL A 176 -28.74 8.24 1.42
C VAL A 176 -29.09 7.01 0.60
N ASP A 177 -30.38 6.70 0.48
CA ASP A 177 -30.87 5.58 -0.35
C ASP A 177 -30.56 5.82 -1.84
N GLU A 178 -30.79 7.02 -2.39
CA GLU A 178 -30.45 7.32 -3.79
C GLU A 178 -28.95 7.18 -4.11
N LEU A 179 -28.05 7.39 -3.13
CA LEU A 179 -26.61 7.27 -3.35
C LEU A 179 -26.14 5.81 -3.17
N ALA A 180 -26.78 5.06 -2.29
CA ALA A 180 -26.54 3.63 -2.12
C ALA A 180 -27.05 2.82 -3.32
N GLU A 181 -28.27 3.10 -3.80
CA GLU A 181 -28.87 2.49 -5.00
C GLU A 181 -28.06 2.82 -6.26
N LYS A 182 -27.57 4.06 -6.42
CA LYS A 182 -26.66 4.40 -7.53
C LYS A 182 -25.29 3.74 -7.43
N LEU A 183 -24.78 3.45 -6.23
CA LEU A 183 -23.55 2.65 -6.07
C LEU A 183 -23.78 1.17 -6.43
N GLU A 184 -24.98 0.65 -6.18
CA GLU A 184 -25.37 -0.70 -6.59
C GLU A 184 -25.54 -0.77 -8.11
N GLU A 185 -26.15 0.24 -8.74
CA GLU A 185 -26.30 0.32 -10.21
C GLU A 185 -24.94 0.43 -10.92
N VAL A 186 -23.98 1.23 -10.41
CA VAL A 186 -22.61 1.33 -10.97
C VAL A 186 -21.80 0.04 -10.82
N LEU A 187 -22.13 -0.83 -9.86
CA LEU A 187 -21.50 -2.15 -9.69
C LEU A 187 -22.32 -3.32 -10.28
N LEU A 188 -23.53 -3.05 -10.79
CA LEU A 188 -24.40 -4.02 -11.50
C LEU A 188 -24.34 -3.91 -13.03
N VAL A 189 -23.58 -2.97 -13.62
CA VAL A 189 -23.31 -2.92 -15.07
C VAL A 189 -22.34 -4.04 -15.53
N CYS A 190 -22.75 -5.29 -15.32
CA CYS A 190 -22.20 -6.49 -15.96
C CYS A 190 -23.28 -7.58 -16.21
N GLN A 191 -24.57 -7.26 -16.06
CA GLN A 191 -25.67 -8.12 -16.50
C GLN A 191 -26.65 -7.39 -17.42
N LYS A 192 -26.21 -7.13 -18.65
CA LYS A 192 -27.06 -7.12 -19.85
C LYS A 192 -26.18 -7.26 -21.09
N ASN A 193 -26.29 -8.40 -21.76
CA ASN A 193 -25.96 -8.47 -23.17
C ASN A 193 -27.04 -7.69 -23.91
N ASP A 194 -26.65 -6.67 -24.68
CA ASP A 194 -27.43 -6.24 -25.84
C ASP A 194 -26.50 -6.13 -27.04
N HIS A 195 -26.90 -6.79 -28.13
CA HIS A 195 -26.16 -6.78 -29.39
C HIS A 195 -26.40 -5.46 -30.13
N GLY A 196 -25.54 -4.47 -29.92
CA GLY A 196 -25.49 -3.26 -30.74
C GLY A 196 -24.66 -3.46 -32.01
N GLU A 197 -25.31 -3.47 -33.18
CA GLU A 197 -24.61 -3.57 -34.47
C GLU A 197 -23.68 -2.36 -34.71
N ALA A 198 -22.42 -2.61 -35.04
CA ALA A 198 -21.48 -1.57 -35.43
C ALA A 198 -21.82 -1.01 -36.81
N THR A 199 -22.29 0.23 -36.89
CA THR A 199 -22.46 0.96 -38.15
C THR A 199 -21.21 1.78 -38.49
N PRO A 200 -20.80 1.86 -39.78
CA PRO A 200 -19.51 2.44 -40.16
C PRO A 200 -19.54 3.97 -40.19
N ASN A 201 -18.65 4.60 -39.43
CA ASN A 201 -18.54 6.07 -39.40
C ASN A 201 -18.01 6.64 -40.71
N LYS A 202 -18.65 7.72 -41.18
CA LYS A 202 -18.37 8.34 -42.50
C LYS A 202 -17.13 9.22 -42.48
N ILE A 203 -16.40 9.22 -43.59
CA ILE A 203 -15.24 10.06 -43.83
C ILE A 203 -15.64 11.56 -43.87
N GLY A 204 -15.17 12.32 -42.89
CA GLY A 204 -15.25 13.79 -42.87
C GLY A 204 -14.21 14.42 -43.81
N ARG A 205 -14.65 15.35 -44.67
CA ARG A 205 -13.83 15.93 -45.75
C ARG A 205 -13.27 17.30 -45.36
N ALA A 206 -11.95 17.50 -45.51
CA ALA A 206 -11.26 18.71 -45.07
C ALA A 206 -11.43 19.94 -45.98
N LYS A 207 -11.62 21.12 -45.35
CA LYS A 207 -11.24 22.50 -45.77
C LYS A 207 -11.20 23.36 -44.48
N GLY A 208 -10.34 24.34 -44.28
CA GLY A 208 -9.18 24.86 -45.04
C GLY A 208 -8.30 25.75 -44.15
N SER A 209 -7.11 26.14 -44.63
CA SER A 209 -6.07 26.83 -43.83
C SER A 209 -6.36 28.31 -43.52
N LEU A 210 -5.96 28.75 -42.31
CA LEU A 210 -5.47 30.11 -42.07
C LEU A 210 -4.21 30.04 -41.18
N ASN A 211 -3.09 30.59 -41.68
CA ASN A 211 -1.79 30.51 -41.04
C ASN A 211 -1.68 31.44 -39.81
N ARG A 212 -1.15 30.94 -38.69
CA ARG A 212 -0.54 31.77 -37.64
C ARG A 212 0.71 31.08 -37.10
N SER A 213 1.87 31.59 -37.48
CA SER A 213 3.18 31.04 -37.12
C SER A 213 3.45 31.14 -35.62
N LYS A 214 3.36 30.00 -34.92
CA LYS A 214 4.00 29.80 -33.61
C LYS A 214 5.46 29.36 -33.83
N PRO A 215 6.40 29.71 -32.94
CA PRO A 215 7.78 29.24 -33.07
C PRO A 215 7.83 27.72 -32.89
N GLN A 216 8.53 27.03 -33.80
CA GLN A 216 8.83 25.60 -33.64
C GLN A 216 9.78 25.43 -32.45
N LYS A 217 9.27 24.90 -31.33
CA LYS A 217 10.10 23.98 -30.53
C LYS A 217 10.39 22.78 -31.43
N SER A 218 11.62 22.28 -31.40
CA SER A 218 12.01 21.09 -32.15
C SER A 218 11.26 19.88 -31.60
N ASP A 219 10.30 19.38 -32.37
CA ASP A 219 9.44 18.24 -32.05
C ASP A 219 10.19 16.91 -32.22
N GLN A 220 11.37 16.81 -31.59
CA GLN A 220 12.08 15.54 -31.45
C GLN A 220 11.57 14.84 -30.19
N PRO A 221 11.19 13.56 -30.25
CA PRO A 221 10.81 12.80 -29.07
C PRO A 221 12.02 12.71 -28.13
N VAL A 222 11.90 13.36 -26.97
CA VAL A 222 12.97 13.39 -25.98
C VAL A 222 13.04 12.04 -25.29
N ASP A 223 14.22 11.41 -25.35
CA ASP A 223 14.50 10.16 -24.65
C ASP A 223 14.66 10.44 -23.13
N MET A 224 13.53 10.56 -22.45
CA MET A 224 13.43 10.77 -21.01
C MET A 224 14.22 9.72 -20.22
N ARG A 225 14.25 8.46 -20.69
CA ARG A 225 15.01 7.37 -20.07
C ARG A 225 16.52 7.66 -20.12
N ASN A 226 17.02 8.14 -21.26
CA ASN A 226 18.41 8.54 -21.42
C ASN A 226 18.74 9.79 -20.58
N LEU A 227 17.87 10.81 -20.55
CA LEU A 227 18.07 11.99 -19.69
C LEU A 227 18.14 11.62 -18.20
N LEU A 228 17.21 10.80 -17.72
CA LEU A 228 17.19 10.27 -16.36
C LEU A 228 18.48 9.51 -16.02
N MET A 229 18.97 8.66 -16.93
CA MET A 229 20.23 7.94 -16.76
C MET A 229 21.46 8.87 -16.76
N GLN A 230 21.50 9.90 -17.61
CA GLN A 230 22.58 10.90 -17.61
C GLN A 230 22.59 11.73 -16.32
N CYS A 231 21.40 12.11 -15.82
CA CYS A 231 21.28 12.80 -14.54
C CYS A 231 21.79 11.91 -13.40
N ALA A 232 21.34 10.65 -13.33
CA ALA A 232 21.80 9.71 -12.32
C ALA A 232 23.32 9.45 -12.39
N GLN A 233 23.91 9.42 -13.60
CA GLN A 233 25.36 9.34 -13.80
C GLN A 233 26.09 10.56 -13.23
N ALA A 234 25.64 11.78 -13.52
CA ALA A 234 26.23 13.01 -12.96
C ALA A 234 26.13 13.02 -11.42
N VAL A 235 24.99 12.62 -10.86
CA VAL A 235 24.80 12.45 -9.41
C VAL A 235 25.76 11.41 -8.82
N ALA A 236 25.95 10.26 -9.49
CA ALA A 236 26.87 9.21 -9.05
C ALA A 236 28.35 9.63 -9.10
N SER A 237 28.71 10.55 -10.00
CA SER A 237 30.06 11.12 -10.12
C SER A 237 30.26 12.42 -9.33
N PHE A 238 29.29 12.80 -8.48
CA PHE A 238 29.29 14.05 -7.70
C PHE A 238 29.39 15.34 -8.56
N ASP A 239 29.03 15.26 -9.85
CA ASP A 239 28.99 16.39 -10.78
C ASP A 239 27.66 17.13 -10.63
N GLN A 240 27.56 17.95 -9.57
CA GLN A 240 26.33 18.68 -9.24
C GLN A 240 25.90 19.64 -10.35
N SER A 241 26.85 20.33 -11.00
CA SER A 241 26.53 21.28 -12.07
C SER A 241 25.83 20.59 -13.24
N ARG A 242 26.37 19.46 -13.71
CA ARG A 242 25.74 18.66 -14.77
C ARG A 242 24.46 17.97 -14.30
N ALA A 243 24.38 17.57 -13.03
CA ALA A 243 23.15 17.00 -12.48
C ALA A 243 22.00 18.02 -12.48
N PHE A 244 22.24 19.27 -12.05
CA PHE A 244 21.23 20.33 -12.11
C PHE A 244 20.90 20.75 -13.55
N GLU A 245 21.87 20.77 -14.47
CA GLU A 245 21.61 20.96 -15.91
C GLU A 245 20.64 19.89 -16.45
N LYS A 246 20.91 18.62 -16.16
CA LYS A 246 20.06 17.51 -16.61
C LYS A 246 18.70 17.48 -15.90
N LEU A 247 18.62 17.84 -14.61
CA LEU A 247 17.35 18.04 -13.92
C LEU A 247 16.49 19.11 -14.58
N LYS A 248 17.10 20.24 -14.98
CA LYS A 248 16.38 21.30 -15.69
C LYS A 248 15.83 20.80 -17.02
N GLU A 249 16.64 20.10 -17.81
CA GLU A 249 16.22 19.50 -19.09
C GLU A 249 15.09 18.47 -18.89
N ILE A 250 15.19 17.60 -17.87
CA ILE A 250 14.10 16.67 -17.51
C ILE A 250 12.83 17.46 -17.15
N ARG A 251 12.93 18.50 -16.32
CA ARG A 251 11.79 19.33 -15.90
C ARG A 251 11.13 20.08 -17.06
N GLU A 252 11.88 20.45 -18.10
CA GLU A 252 11.33 21.06 -19.34
C GLU A 252 10.50 20.09 -20.20
N HIS A 253 10.64 18.78 -19.97
CA HIS A 253 9.95 17.72 -20.73
C HIS A 253 9.02 16.82 -19.89
N SER A 254 9.10 16.88 -18.57
CA SER A 254 8.24 16.15 -17.62
C SER A 254 6.97 16.93 -17.25
N SER A 255 5.93 16.22 -16.81
CA SER A 255 4.68 16.80 -16.29
C SER A 255 4.02 15.81 -15.35
N SER A 256 3.45 16.28 -14.24
CA SER A 256 2.66 15.46 -13.31
C SER A 256 1.30 15.01 -13.90
N HIS A 257 0.87 15.60 -15.00
CA HIS A 257 -0.39 15.29 -15.70
C HIS A 257 -0.14 15.00 -17.20
N GLY A 258 1.10 14.70 -17.58
CA GLY A 258 1.46 14.30 -18.95
C GLY A 258 1.21 12.81 -19.19
N ASP A 259 1.83 12.26 -20.24
CA ASP A 259 1.84 10.80 -20.46
C ASP A 259 2.67 10.03 -19.40
N ALA A 260 2.57 8.70 -19.39
CA ALA A 260 3.31 7.80 -18.50
C ALA A 260 4.81 8.11 -18.36
N THR A 261 5.46 8.49 -19.46
CA THR A 261 6.90 8.82 -19.51
C THR A 261 7.15 10.19 -18.88
N GLN A 262 6.28 11.16 -19.13
CA GLN A 262 6.36 12.49 -18.54
C GLN A 262 6.11 12.48 -17.02
N ARG A 263 5.13 11.69 -16.55
CA ARG A 263 4.82 11.55 -15.11
C ARG A 263 5.94 10.80 -14.38
N LEU A 264 6.46 9.71 -14.96
CA LEU A 264 7.65 9.02 -14.44
C LEU A 264 8.86 9.96 -14.33
N GLY A 265 9.13 10.75 -15.38
CA GLY A 265 10.19 11.75 -15.39
C GLY A 265 10.04 12.81 -14.29
N TYR A 266 8.81 13.26 -14.04
CA TYR A 266 8.50 14.23 -12.98
C TYR A 266 8.82 13.68 -11.59
N HIS A 267 8.35 12.48 -11.26
CA HIS A 267 8.62 11.86 -9.95
C HIS A 267 10.10 11.55 -9.75
N PHE A 268 10.80 11.07 -10.79
CA PHE A 268 12.22 10.76 -10.70
C PHE A 268 13.10 12.02 -10.61
N ALA A 269 12.73 13.12 -11.27
CA ALA A 269 13.40 14.41 -11.08
C ALA A 269 13.31 14.87 -9.62
N ASN A 270 12.13 14.77 -8.99
CA ASN A 270 11.95 15.14 -7.59
C ASN A 270 12.79 14.26 -6.64
N ALA A 271 12.88 12.95 -6.90
CA ALA A 271 13.70 12.03 -6.08
C ALA A 271 15.22 12.26 -6.28
N LEU A 272 15.65 12.56 -7.51
CA LEU A 272 17.04 12.92 -7.81
C LEU A 272 17.44 14.26 -7.20
N GLU A 273 16.57 15.26 -7.25
CA GLU A 273 16.80 16.56 -6.61
C GLU A 273 16.93 16.43 -5.09
N ALA A 274 15.99 15.75 -4.42
CA ALA A 274 16.04 15.50 -2.98
C ALA A 274 17.35 14.79 -2.54
N ARG A 275 17.89 13.92 -3.40
CA ARG A 275 19.18 13.26 -3.20
C ARG A 275 20.36 14.25 -3.30
N ILE A 276 20.35 15.14 -4.29
CA ILE A 276 21.44 16.10 -4.53
C ILE A 276 21.51 17.16 -3.43
N THR A 277 20.34 17.67 -3.02
CA THR A 277 20.25 18.77 -2.04
C THR A 277 20.41 18.30 -0.60
N GLY A 278 20.41 16.99 -0.34
CA GLY A 278 20.38 16.45 1.02
C GLY A 278 19.12 16.82 1.80
N THR A 279 18.06 17.29 1.12
CA THR A 279 16.77 17.67 1.75
C THR A 279 15.93 16.42 2.05
N MET A 280 16.55 15.46 2.72
CA MET A 280 16.05 14.10 2.96
C MET A 280 14.81 14.07 3.86
N LYS A 281 14.54 15.14 4.61
CA LYS A 281 13.53 15.18 5.68
C LYS A 281 12.24 15.97 5.40
N THR A 282 12.16 16.81 4.36
CA THR A 282 11.16 17.91 4.36
C THR A 282 10.21 18.05 3.15
N PRO A 283 10.55 17.69 1.89
CA PRO A 283 9.58 17.82 0.79
C PRO A 283 8.93 16.48 0.41
N VAL A 284 9.74 15.47 0.07
CA VAL A 284 9.21 14.20 -0.47
C VAL A 284 8.52 13.38 0.62
N PHE A 285 9.15 13.20 1.78
CA PHE A 285 8.55 12.46 2.89
C PHE A 285 7.36 13.18 3.52
N ASP A 286 7.42 14.51 3.69
CA ASP A 286 6.31 15.27 4.29
C ASP A 286 5.06 15.25 3.39
N VAL A 287 5.22 15.47 2.08
CA VAL A 287 4.10 15.33 1.11
C VAL A 287 3.56 13.90 1.03
N LEU A 288 4.42 12.88 1.23
CA LEU A 288 4.02 11.47 1.30
C LEU A 288 3.51 11.02 2.68
N SER A 289 3.61 11.87 3.71
CA SER A 289 3.21 11.60 5.10
C SER A 289 2.01 12.43 5.56
N ARG A 290 1.48 13.32 4.70
CA ARG A 290 0.28 14.15 4.96
C ARG A 290 -0.96 13.66 4.21
N THR A 291 -0.92 12.46 3.64
CA THR A 291 -2.04 11.87 2.90
C THR A 291 -3.13 11.41 3.86
N SER A 292 -4.33 11.97 3.72
CA SER A 292 -5.48 11.65 4.57
C SER A 292 -5.89 10.18 4.46
N MET A 293 -6.57 9.64 5.47
CA MET A 293 -7.14 8.29 5.37
C MET A 293 -8.12 8.18 4.20
N VAL A 294 -8.90 9.23 3.93
CA VAL A 294 -9.83 9.32 2.80
C VAL A 294 -9.11 9.14 1.46
N ASP A 295 -7.96 9.80 1.27
CA ASP A 295 -7.20 9.71 0.02
C ASP A 295 -6.55 8.33 -0.16
N ILE A 296 -6.10 7.70 0.94
CA ILE A 296 -5.61 6.31 0.92
C ILE A 296 -6.74 5.34 0.54
N LEU A 297 -7.96 5.54 1.07
CA LEU A 297 -9.13 4.72 0.75
C LEU A 297 -9.55 4.87 -0.72
N LYS A 298 -9.57 6.10 -1.24
CA LYS A 298 -9.83 6.40 -2.67
C LYS A 298 -8.78 5.76 -3.57
N ALA A 299 -7.48 5.96 -3.28
CA ALA A 299 -6.39 5.37 -4.04
C ALA A 299 -6.40 3.83 -4.00
N TYR A 300 -6.68 3.23 -2.84
CA TYR A 300 -6.81 1.78 -2.72
C TYR A 300 -7.97 1.24 -3.56
N LYS A 301 -9.14 1.89 -3.51
CA LYS A 301 -10.33 1.51 -4.27
C LYS A 301 -10.04 1.51 -5.78
N GLU A 302 -9.43 2.57 -6.29
CA GLU A 302 -9.02 2.67 -7.69
C GLU A 302 -7.96 1.61 -8.05
N PHE A 303 -6.95 1.42 -7.21
CA PHE A 303 -5.89 0.43 -7.44
C PHE A 303 -6.45 -0.99 -7.59
N VAL A 304 -7.39 -1.42 -6.73
CA VAL A 304 -7.97 -2.78 -6.83
C VAL A 304 -8.96 -2.95 -7.99
N GLN A 305 -9.41 -1.85 -8.61
CA GLN A 305 -10.17 -1.89 -9.86
C GLN A 305 -9.23 -1.99 -11.06
N ALA A 306 -8.15 -1.21 -11.08
CA ALA A 306 -7.19 -1.18 -12.19
C ALA A 306 -6.15 -2.33 -12.18
N CYS A 307 -5.87 -2.93 -11.02
CA CYS A 307 -4.81 -3.93 -10.84
C CYS A 307 -5.26 -5.11 -9.96
N PRO A 308 -5.15 -6.37 -10.42
CA PRO A 308 -5.62 -7.54 -9.69
C PRO A 308 -4.73 -7.91 -8.48
N THR A 309 -3.52 -7.33 -8.38
CA THR A 309 -2.45 -7.81 -7.47
C THR A 309 -2.92 -8.04 -6.04
N LEU A 310 -3.48 -7.00 -5.39
CA LEU A 310 -3.91 -7.08 -3.99
C LEU A 310 -5.12 -8.01 -3.82
N ALA A 311 -6.11 -7.88 -4.71
CA ALA A 311 -7.31 -8.72 -4.70
C ALA A 311 -6.95 -10.22 -4.81
N MET A 312 -5.97 -10.57 -5.65
CA MET A 312 -5.55 -11.95 -5.87
C MET A 312 -4.62 -12.47 -4.78
N CYS A 313 -3.77 -11.63 -4.20
CA CYS A 313 -3.04 -11.97 -2.98
C CYS A 313 -4.01 -12.34 -1.84
N TYR A 314 -5.01 -11.48 -1.58
CA TYR A 314 -6.01 -11.71 -0.54
C TYR A 314 -6.93 -12.89 -0.85
N TYR A 315 -7.39 -13.05 -2.11
CA TYR A 315 -8.19 -14.18 -2.53
C TYR A 315 -7.46 -15.52 -2.28
N THR A 316 -6.21 -15.65 -2.75
CA THR A 316 -5.44 -16.89 -2.60
C THR A 316 -5.07 -17.15 -1.14
N ALA A 317 -4.69 -16.12 -0.38
CA ALA A 317 -4.44 -16.21 1.06
C ALA A 317 -5.70 -16.66 1.81
N ASN A 318 -6.82 -15.94 1.67
CA ASN A 318 -8.05 -16.20 2.42
C ASN A 318 -8.67 -17.54 2.06
N ARG A 319 -8.65 -17.97 0.78
CA ARG A 319 -9.12 -19.31 0.40
C ARG A 319 -8.26 -20.41 1.03
N THR A 320 -6.94 -20.24 1.06
CA THR A 320 -6.02 -21.21 1.71
C THR A 320 -6.21 -21.25 3.23
N ILE A 321 -6.41 -20.09 3.87
CA ILE A 321 -6.71 -19.97 5.31
C ILE A 321 -8.07 -20.60 5.63
N PHE A 322 -9.08 -20.40 4.80
CA PHE A 322 -10.41 -20.99 4.96
C PHE A 322 -10.39 -22.53 4.83
N GLU A 323 -9.66 -23.07 3.85
CA GLU A 323 -9.46 -24.53 3.74
C GLU A 323 -8.78 -25.12 4.99
N LEU A 324 -7.74 -24.44 5.51
CA LEU A 324 -7.07 -24.81 6.76
C LEU A 324 -8.03 -24.75 7.96
N ALA A 325 -8.83 -23.69 8.06
CA ALA A 325 -9.77 -23.45 9.15
C ALA A 325 -11.03 -24.33 9.08
N SER A 326 -11.19 -25.20 8.07
CA SER A 326 -12.39 -26.04 7.86
C SER A 326 -12.82 -26.87 9.08
N LYS A 327 -11.90 -27.23 9.97
CA LYS A 327 -12.18 -27.99 11.22
C LYS A 327 -11.72 -27.28 12.50
N ALA A 328 -11.26 -26.03 12.39
CA ALA A 328 -10.77 -25.27 13.54
C ALA A 328 -11.92 -24.88 14.48
N THR A 329 -11.72 -24.99 15.79
CA THR A 329 -12.58 -24.38 16.82
C THR A 329 -12.19 -22.93 17.06
N THR A 330 -10.88 -22.66 17.08
CA THR A 330 -10.29 -21.32 17.13
C THR A 330 -9.27 -21.18 15.99
N LEU A 331 -9.37 -20.08 15.24
CA LEU A 331 -8.39 -19.65 14.24
C LEU A 331 -7.69 -18.41 14.77
N HIS A 332 -6.36 -18.48 14.95
CA HIS A 332 -5.53 -17.34 15.34
C HIS A 332 -4.72 -16.86 14.13
N ILE A 333 -4.88 -15.59 13.75
CA ILE A 333 -4.14 -14.94 12.67
C ILE A 333 -3.19 -13.92 13.29
N VAL A 334 -1.88 -14.08 13.07
CA VAL A 334 -0.86 -13.08 13.39
C VAL A 334 -0.49 -12.37 12.09
N ASP A 335 -0.87 -11.10 11.96
CA ASP A 335 -0.80 -10.35 10.72
C ASP A 335 0.27 -9.25 10.77
N PHE A 336 1.38 -9.48 10.06
CA PHE A 336 2.52 -8.57 9.97
C PHE A 336 2.26 -7.51 8.90
N GLY A 337 1.84 -6.33 9.36
CA GLY A 337 1.53 -5.16 8.55
C GLY A 337 0.05 -5.08 8.18
N ILE A 338 -0.83 -5.26 9.18
CA ILE A 338 -2.29 -5.31 9.03
C ILE A 338 -2.90 -4.03 8.43
N LEU A 339 -2.20 -2.89 8.51
CA LEU A 339 -2.64 -1.57 8.02
C LEU A 339 -4.07 -1.22 8.44
N TYR A 340 -5.04 -1.32 7.52
CA TYR A 340 -6.46 -1.01 7.71
C TYR A 340 -7.36 -2.27 7.75
N GLY A 341 -6.76 -3.46 7.65
CA GLY A 341 -7.47 -4.74 7.74
C GLY A 341 -8.22 -5.20 6.48
N PHE A 342 -8.01 -4.57 5.31
CA PHE A 342 -8.78 -4.83 4.08
C PHE A 342 -8.80 -6.29 3.59
N GLN A 343 -7.83 -7.12 3.99
CA GLN A 343 -7.83 -8.56 3.68
C GLN A 343 -8.99 -9.30 4.37
N TRP A 344 -9.32 -8.91 5.61
CA TRP A 344 -10.08 -9.74 6.54
C TRP A 344 -11.61 -9.77 6.31
N PRO A 345 -12.30 -8.71 5.83
CA PRO A 345 -13.75 -8.75 5.55
C PRO A 345 -14.22 -9.96 4.72
N CYS A 346 -13.51 -10.32 3.66
CA CYS A 346 -13.86 -11.49 2.83
C CYS A 346 -13.69 -12.82 3.60
N LEU A 347 -12.66 -12.95 4.44
CA LEU A 347 -12.46 -14.14 5.25
C LEU A 347 -13.51 -14.24 6.36
N ILE A 348 -13.85 -13.14 7.02
CA ILE A 348 -14.87 -13.08 8.09
C ILE A 348 -16.22 -13.56 7.56
N GLN A 349 -16.65 -13.08 6.38
CA GLN A 349 -17.89 -13.55 5.75
C GLN A 349 -17.84 -15.03 5.36
N ALA A 350 -16.72 -15.51 4.81
CA ALA A 350 -16.55 -16.93 4.49
C ALA A 350 -16.62 -17.81 5.75
N LEU A 351 -15.99 -17.40 6.84
CA LEU A 351 -16.04 -18.09 8.13
C LEU A 351 -17.44 -18.09 8.75
N ALA A 352 -18.19 -16.99 8.64
CA ALA A 352 -19.58 -16.92 9.09
C ALA A 352 -20.49 -17.91 8.31
N ALA A 353 -20.25 -18.06 7.00
CA ALA A 353 -20.95 -19.03 6.14
C ALA A 353 -20.42 -20.48 6.24
N ARG A 354 -19.44 -20.76 7.11
CA ARG A 354 -18.82 -22.09 7.23
C ARG A 354 -19.84 -23.13 7.75
N PRO A 355 -19.92 -24.34 7.15
CA PRO A 355 -20.70 -25.44 7.72
C PRO A 355 -20.29 -25.73 9.17
N GLY A 356 -21.27 -25.82 10.07
CA GLY A 356 -21.04 -25.94 11.52
C GLY A 356 -20.80 -24.60 12.26
N GLY A 357 -20.91 -23.46 11.57
CA GLY A 357 -20.75 -22.12 12.12
C GLY A 357 -19.29 -21.63 12.15
N PRO A 358 -19.06 -20.33 12.41
CA PRO A 358 -17.72 -19.75 12.46
C PRO A 358 -16.88 -20.30 13.63
N PRO A 359 -15.55 -20.39 13.50
CA PRO A 359 -14.66 -20.57 14.64
C PRO A 359 -14.62 -19.29 15.48
N LYS A 360 -14.07 -19.36 16.69
CA LYS A 360 -13.54 -18.15 17.33
C LYS A 360 -12.38 -17.62 16.48
N LEU A 361 -12.49 -16.40 16.00
CA LEU A 361 -11.43 -15.70 15.27
C LEU A 361 -10.63 -14.84 16.26
N ARG A 362 -9.36 -15.16 16.44
CA ARG A 362 -8.39 -14.30 17.15
C ARG A 362 -7.49 -13.64 16.11
N VAL A 363 -7.26 -12.34 16.22
CA VAL A 363 -6.32 -11.62 15.35
C VAL A 363 -5.32 -10.85 16.21
N THR A 364 -4.03 -11.07 15.98
CA THR A 364 -2.95 -10.21 16.48
C THR A 364 -2.49 -9.33 15.33
N GLY A 365 -2.93 -8.08 15.31
CA GLY A 365 -2.55 -7.11 14.29
C GLY A 365 -1.23 -6.41 14.62
N ILE A 366 -0.24 -6.54 13.75
CA ILE A 366 1.09 -5.94 13.95
C ILE A 366 1.30 -4.84 12.91
N GLU A 367 1.80 -3.69 13.33
CA GLU A 367 2.17 -2.61 12.41
C GLU A 367 3.40 -1.84 12.94
N LEU A 368 4.11 -1.14 12.06
CA LEU A 368 5.11 -0.16 12.47
C LEU A 368 4.44 1.02 13.19
N PRO A 369 5.06 1.58 14.24
CA PRO A 369 4.48 2.71 14.97
C PRO A 369 4.32 3.94 14.08
N GLN A 370 3.19 4.65 14.22
CA GLN A 370 3.01 5.94 13.56
C GLN A 370 3.93 7.01 14.18
N PRO A 371 4.36 8.03 13.40
CA PRO A 371 5.02 9.21 13.95
C PRO A 371 4.14 9.97 14.95
N GLY A 372 4.76 10.66 15.91
CA GLY A 372 4.10 11.53 16.87
C GLY A 372 3.46 10.81 18.08
N PHE A 373 2.53 11.48 18.76
CA PHE A 373 2.04 11.09 20.09
C PHE A 373 1.13 9.84 20.14
N ARG A 374 0.59 9.39 19.00
CA ARG A 374 -0.34 8.25 18.93
C ARG A 374 0.17 7.11 18.03
N PRO A 375 1.31 6.46 18.39
CA PRO A 375 1.98 5.48 17.54
C PRO A 375 1.14 4.23 17.22
N SER A 376 0.19 3.85 18.07
CA SER A 376 -0.65 2.66 17.94
C SER A 376 -2.06 2.89 17.39
N GLU A 377 -2.51 4.14 17.27
CA GLU A 377 -3.91 4.49 17.00
C GLU A 377 -4.51 3.83 15.75
N ARG A 378 -3.76 3.78 14.63
CA ARG A 378 -4.23 3.12 13.39
C ARG A 378 -4.47 1.62 13.57
N VAL A 379 -3.60 0.92 14.32
CA VAL A 379 -3.74 -0.53 14.53
C VAL A 379 -4.83 -0.84 15.56
N GLU A 380 -5.00 0.03 16.57
CA GLU A 380 -6.14 -0.03 17.50
C GLU A 380 -7.49 0.20 16.80
N GLU A 381 -7.60 1.23 15.95
CA GLU A 381 -8.80 1.52 15.17
C GLU A 381 -9.15 0.37 14.22
N THR A 382 -8.15 -0.23 13.58
CA THR A 382 -8.34 -1.40 12.73
C THR A 382 -8.92 -2.57 13.53
N GLY A 383 -8.49 -2.78 14.77
CA GLY A 383 -9.12 -3.72 15.70
C GLY A 383 -10.59 -3.42 15.98
N ARG A 384 -10.93 -2.15 16.25
CA ARG A 384 -12.30 -1.69 16.51
C ARG A 384 -13.21 -1.91 15.29
N ARG A 385 -12.74 -1.56 14.09
CA ARG A 385 -13.47 -1.80 12.82
C ARG A 385 -13.67 -3.29 12.53
N LEU A 386 -12.64 -4.12 12.70
CA LEU A 386 -12.75 -5.57 12.53
C LEU A 386 -13.72 -6.20 13.55
N LYS A 387 -13.75 -5.72 14.80
CA LYS A 387 -14.74 -6.14 15.82
C LYS A 387 -16.16 -5.80 15.38
N ARG A 388 -16.44 -4.54 14.98
CA ARG A 388 -17.74 -4.11 14.43
C ARG A 388 -18.19 -5.00 13.26
N PHE A 389 -17.26 -5.33 12.35
CA PHE A 389 -17.55 -6.18 11.21
C PHE A 389 -17.81 -7.65 11.60
N CYS A 390 -17.06 -8.21 12.56
CA CYS A 390 -17.31 -9.56 13.06
C CYS A 390 -18.67 -9.69 13.76
N ASP A 391 -19.08 -8.68 14.53
CA ASP A 391 -20.38 -8.65 15.21
C ASP A 391 -21.55 -8.68 14.20
N LYS A 392 -21.42 -7.95 13.09
CA LYS A 392 -22.37 -7.92 11.96
C LYS A 392 -22.60 -9.30 11.31
N PHE A 393 -21.62 -10.20 11.42
CA PHE A 393 -21.68 -11.58 10.90
C PHE A 393 -21.71 -12.65 12.00
N SER A 394 -21.93 -12.27 13.27
CA SER A 394 -21.96 -13.17 14.43
C SER A 394 -20.72 -14.06 14.57
N VAL A 395 -19.54 -13.57 14.16
CA VAL A 395 -18.26 -14.28 14.31
C VAL A 395 -17.67 -13.96 15.69
N PRO A 396 -17.44 -14.95 16.58
CA PRO A 396 -16.83 -14.70 17.88
C PRO A 396 -15.40 -14.18 17.70
N PHE A 397 -15.11 -12.96 18.15
CA PHE A 397 -13.87 -12.25 17.81
C PHE A 397 -13.07 -11.78 19.03
N GLU A 398 -11.75 -11.87 18.92
CA GLU A 398 -10.77 -11.32 19.86
C GLU A 398 -9.67 -10.62 19.06
N TYR A 399 -9.23 -9.44 19.52
CA TYR A 399 -8.18 -8.67 18.87
C TYR A 399 -7.10 -8.25 19.86
N ASN A 400 -5.84 -8.43 19.47
CA ASN A 400 -4.66 -7.91 20.14
C ASN A 400 -3.85 -7.08 19.11
N PHE A 401 -3.13 -6.06 19.56
CA PHE A 401 -2.33 -5.22 18.66
C PHE A 401 -0.89 -5.04 19.15
N ILE A 402 0.04 -4.85 18.20
CA ILE A 402 1.43 -4.50 18.47
C ILE A 402 1.87 -3.40 17.50
N ALA A 403 2.28 -2.26 18.05
CA ALA A 403 2.85 -1.13 17.30
C ALA A 403 4.35 -1.00 17.61
N LYS A 404 5.20 -1.77 16.91
CA LYS A 404 6.65 -1.88 17.18
C LYS A 404 7.45 -2.12 15.89
N ALA A 405 8.76 -1.89 15.95
CA ALA A 405 9.69 -2.43 14.96
C ALA A 405 9.70 -3.96 15.05
N TRP A 406 9.56 -4.66 13.92
CA TRP A 406 9.18 -6.08 13.91
C TRP A 406 10.25 -7.04 14.44
N ASP A 407 11.51 -6.62 14.37
CA ASP A 407 12.68 -7.30 14.95
C ASP A 407 12.78 -7.16 16.47
N THR A 408 12.00 -6.25 17.08
CA THR A 408 11.95 -6.02 18.54
C THR A 408 10.81 -6.76 19.23
N ILE A 409 9.93 -7.44 18.48
CA ILE A 409 8.77 -8.18 19.00
C ILE A 409 9.22 -9.54 19.53
N THR A 410 8.80 -9.89 20.74
CA THR A 410 9.07 -11.20 21.35
C THR A 410 7.92 -12.18 21.14
N LEU A 411 8.18 -13.48 21.25
CA LEU A 411 7.16 -14.52 21.06
C LEU A 411 6.04 -14.45 22.13
N ASP A 412 6.40 -14.10 23.37
CA ASP A 412 5.45 -14.05 24.49
C ASP A 412 4.39 -12.96 24.32
N GLU A 413 4.74 -11.84 23.65
CA GLU A 413 3.81 -10.74 23.33
C GLU A 413 2.72 -11.13 22.32
N LEU A 414 2.92 -12.21 21.56
CA LEU A 414 1.96 -12.66 20.54
C LEU A 414 0.81 -13.50 21.12
N VAL A 415 0.93 -13.97 22.36
CA VAL A 415 -0.08 -14.75 23.10
C VAL A 415 -0.62 -15.93 22.29
N ILE A 416 0.31 -16.78 21.82
CA ILE A 416 0.01 -18.01 21.07
C ILE A 416 -0.48 -19.10 22.05
N ASN A 417 -1.74 -19.51 21.92
CA ASN A 417 -2.32 -20.55 22.76
C ASN A 417 -2.16 -21.94 22.13
N SER A 418 -2.02 -22.98 22.97
CA SER A 418 -1.99 -24.37 22.51
C SER A 418 -3.37 -24.85 22.05
N GLY A 419 -3.40 -25.55 20.91
CA GLY A 419 -4.61 -26.16 20.36
C GLY A 419 -5.45 -25.26 19.43
N GLU A 420 -5.07 -24.00 19.25
CA GLU A 420 -5.62 -23.13 18.21
C GLU A 420 -4.97 -23.45 16.85
N THR A 421 -5.68 -23.19 15.74
CA THR A 421 -5.08 -23.24 14.39
C THR A 421 -4.42 -21.90 14.12
N THR A 422 -3.10 -21.87 13.95
CA THR A 422 -2.33 -20.61 13.90
C THR A 422 -1.84 -20.30 12.49
N VAL A 423 -2.15 -19.10 12.00
CA VAL A 423 -1.69 -18.56 10.72
C VAL A 423 -0.79 -17.36 10.97
N VAL A 424 0.35 -17.29 10.29
CA VAL A 424 1.10 -16.05 10.14
C VAL A 424 0.83 -15.51 8.73
N ASN A 425 0.51 -14.23 8.62
CA ASN A 425 0.24 -13.53 7.36
C ASN A 425 1.22 -12.36 7.21
N CYS A 426 1.85 -12.21 6.04
CA CYS A 426 2.63 -11.02 5.71
C CYS A 426 2.60 -10.79 4.18
N ILE A 427 1.92 -9.73 3.75
CA ILE A 427 1.62 -9.47 2.34
C ILE A 427 2.00 -8.03 1.97
N LEU A 428 3.08 -7.87 1.18
CA LEU A 428 3.64 -6.61 0.67
C LEU A 428 4.12 -5.63 1.77
N ARG A 429 4.85 -6.14 2.78
CA ARG A 429 5.26 -5.34 3.96
C ARG A 429 6.67 -5.63 4.48
N LEU A 430 7.20 -6.84 4.38
CA LEU A 430 8.54 -7.19 4.89
C LEU A 430 9.66 -6.45 4.13
N GLN A 431 9.38 -5.95 2.92
CA GLN A 431 10.28 -5.04 2.20
C GLN A 431 10.58 -3.72 2.92
N TYR A 432 9.79 -3.32 3.93
CA TYR A 432 10.01 -2.12 4.73
C TYR A 432 10.88 -2.35 5.98
N THR A 433 11.11 -3.60 6.36
CA THR A 433 12.02 -3.95 7.46
C THR A 433 13.47 -3.86 6.97
N PRO A 434 14.40 -3.23 7.74
CA PRO A 434 15.80 -3.12 7.35
C PRO A 434 16.48 -4.47 7.09
N ASP A 435 17.46 -4.46 6.20
CA ASP A 435 18.24 -5.61 5.76
C ASP A 435 19.71 -5.51 6.23
N GLU A 436 20.54 -6.46 5.79
CA GLU A 436 21.97 -6.49 6.07
C GLU A 436 22.78 -5.27 5.59
N THR A 437 22.19 -4.35 4.79
CA THR A 437 22.86 -3.09 4.41
C THR A 437 22.77 -2.00 5.50
N VAL A 438 21.93 -2.22 6.51
CA VAL A 438 21.77 -1.36 7.70
C VAL A 438 22.39 -2.02 8.94
N SER A 439 22.07 -3.29 9.18
CA SER A 439 22.51 -3.99 10.39
C SER A 439 22.91 -5.42 10.07
N LEU A 440 24.10 -5.84 10.52
CA LEU A 440 24.68 -7.16 10.24
C LEU A 440 23.76 -8.33 10.63
N ASN A 441 22.90 -8.14 11.64
CA ASN A 441 21.97 -9.16 12.11
C ASN A 441 20.68 -9.23 11.27
N SER A 442 20.46 -8.28 10.36
CA SER A 442 19.29 -8.18 9.47
C SER A 442 17.95 -8.24 10.21
N PRO A 443 17.38 -7.09 10.63
CA PRO A 443 16.05 -6.99 11.25
C PRO A 443 14.96 -7.79 10.52
N ARG A 444 15.00 -7.81 9.19
CA ARG A 444 14.19 -8.65 8.31
C ARG A 444 14.31 -10.15 8.57
N ASP A 445 15.52 -10.66 8.77
CA ASP A 445 15.75 -12.06 9.09
C ASP A 445 15.33 -12.39 10.53
N THR A 446 15.48 -11.44 11.47
CA THR A 446 14.94 -11.55 12.85
C THR A 446 13.42 -11.66 12.84
N ALA A 447 12.72 -10.82 12.07
CA ALA A 447 11.26 -10.90 11.91
C ALA A 447 10.82 -12.23 11.28
N LEU A 448 11.51 -12.70 10.23
CA LEU A 448 11.25 -14.02 9.64
C LEU A 448 11.51 -15.18 10.62
N LYS A 449 12.49 -15.04 11.51
CA LYS A 449 12.73 -16.00 12.59
C LYS A 449 11.60 -15.98 13.63
N LEU A 450 11.08 -14.80 14.01
CA LEU A 450 9.89 -14.71 14.86
C LEU A 450 8.68 -15.42 14.20
N CYS A 451 8.44 -15.19 12.91
CA CYS A 451 7.43 -15.92 12.14
C CYS A 451 7.61 -17.45 12.23
N ARG A 452 8.85 -17.94 12.26
CA ARG A 452 9.16 -19.36 12.47
C ARG A 452 8.91 -19.80 13.90
N ASP A 453 9.29 -19.01 14.88
CA ASP A 453 9.25 -19.35 16.31
C ASP A 453 7.80 -19.41 16.84
N ILE A 454 6.86 -18.67 16.23
CA ILE A 454 5.39 -18.86 16.36
C ILE A 454 4.96 -20.30 16.02
N ASN A 455 5.72 -20.99 15.17
CA ASN A 455 5.47 -22.36 14.71
C ASN A 455 4.04 -22.56 14.12
N PRO A 456 3.61 -21.73 13.15
CA PRO A 456 2.24 -21.74 12.64
C PRO A 456 1.90 -22.98 11.80
N ASP A 457 0.61 -23.30 11.68
CA ASP A 457 0.09 -24.30 10.74
C ASP A 457 0.27 -23.88 9.27
N LEU A 458 0.30 -22.57 9.02
CA LEU A 458 0.47 -21.93 7.72
C LEU A 458 1.15 -20.56 7.89
N PHE A 459 2.19 -20.31 7.12
CA PHE A 459 2.73 -18.96 6.90
C PHE A 459 2.42 -18.54 5.47
N VAL A 460 1.63 -17.49 5.29
CA VAL A 460 1.32 -16.87 4.01
C VAL A 460 2.26 -15.68 3.81
N PHE A 461 2.98 -15.67 2.69
CA PHE A 461 3.94 -14.63 2.35
C PHE A 461 3.71 -14.12 0.94
N ALA A 462 3.67 -12.81 0.74
CA ALA A 462 3.70 -12.21 -0.59
C ALA A 462 4.52 -10.93 -0.61
N GLU A 463 5.24 -10.68 -1.71
CA GLU A 463 6.04 -9.47 -1.89
C GLU A 463 6.12 -8.98 -3.34
N ILE A 464 6.56 -7.73 -3.49
CA ILE A 464 6.98 -7.17 -4.78
C ILE A 464 8.22 -7.92 -5.26
N ASN A 465 8.23 -8.35 -6.52
CA ASN A 465 9.41 -8.94 -7.16
C ASN A 465 10.34 -7.84 -7.71
N GLY A 466 11.01 -7.13 -6.81
CA GLY A 466 11.87 -5.99 -7.15
C GLY A 466 13.36 -6.34 -7.26
N THR A 467 14.02 -5.76 -8.26
CA THR A 467 15.48 -5.85 -8.48
C THR A 467 16.25 -4.60 -8.00
N TYR A 468 15.55 -3.63 -7.40
CA TYR A 468 16.06 -2.27 -7.18
C TYR A 468 16.62 -1.97 -5.78
N ASN A 469 16.92 -2.99 -4.96
CA ASN A 469 17.63 -2.82 -3.67
C ASN A 469 19.16 -3.02 -3.77
N SER A 470 19.76 -2.80 -4.95
CA SER A 470 21.22 -2.92 -5.13
C SER A 470 21.99 -1.93 -4.24
N PRO A 471 23.15 -2.31 -3.65
CA PRO A 471 24.01 -1.38 -2.89
C PRO A 471 24.68 -0.31 -3.76
N PHE A 472 24.70 -0.47 -5.09
CA PHE A 472 25.25 0.53 -6.03
C PHE A 472 24.16 1.41 -6.65
N PHE A 473 24.30 2.74 -6.53
CA PHE A 473 23.27 3.72 -6.92
C PHE A 473 22.80 3.60 -8.37
N LEU A 474 23.71 3.58 -9.34
CA LEU A 474 23.35 3.48 -10.77
C LEU A 474 22.65 2.18 -11.14
N THR A 475 22.90 1.11 -10.38
CA THR A 475 22.20 -0.16 -10.56
C THR A 475 20.78 -0.05 -10.00
N ARG A 476 20.60 0.36 -8.73
CA ARG A 476 19.26 0.52 -8.14
C ARG A 476 18.40 1.53 -8.90
N PHE A 477 18.96 2.66 -9.34
CA PHE A 477 18.27 3.66 -10.14
C PHE A 477 17.73 3.08 -11.46
N ARG A 478 18.56 2.34 -12.20
CA ARG A 478 18.18 1.72 -13.48
C ARG A 478 17.08 0.67 -13.30
N GLU A 479 17.20 -0.16 -12.28
CA GLU A 479 16.21 -1.19 -11.96
C GLU A 479 14.89 -0.59 -11.47
N ALA A 480 14.95 0.49 -10.67
CA ALA A 480 13.78 1.25 -10.24
C ALA A 480 13.08 1.89 -11.43
N MET A 481 13.84 2.56 -12.32
CA MET A 481 13.31 3.10 -13.57
C MET A 481 12.61 2.04 -14.39
N PHE A 482 13.25 0.88 -14.59
CA PHE A 482 12.66 -0.21 -15.34
C PHE A 482 11.39 -0.75 -14.66
N HIS A 483 11.38 -0.93 -13.34
CA HIS A 483 10.19 -1.37 -12.58
C HIS A 483 9.04 -0.36 -12.70
N CYS A 484 9.28 0.91 -12.42
CA CYS A 484 8.27 1.95 -12.49
C CYS A 484 7.76 2.17 -13.92
N SER A 485 8.59 2.08 -14.97
CA SER A 485 8.09 2.11 -16.35
C SER A 485 7.05 1.02 -16.64
N SER A 486 7.20 -0.19 -16.07
CA SER A 486 6.19 -1.26 -16.22
C SER A 486 4.91 -0.98 -15.43
N LEU A 487 5.00 -0.33 -14.26
CA LEU A 487 3.81 0.07 -13.51
C LEU A 487 3.10 1.25 -14.19
N PHE A 488 3.82 2.28 -14.63
CA PHE A 488 3.22 3.40 -15.36
C PHE A 488 2.55 2.94 -16.66
N ASP A 489 3.17 2.06 -17.46
CA ASP A 489 2.52 1.45 -18.64
C ASP A 489 1.28 0.59 -18.29
N MET A 490 1.30 -0.11 -17.14
CA MET A 490 0.12 -0.81 -16.62
C MET A 490 -1.01 0.16 -16.30
N PHE A 491 -0.77 1.16 -15.46
CA PHE A 491 -1.84 2.06 -15.01
C PHE A 491 -2.27 3.06 -16.10
N GLU A 492 -1.42 3.39 -17.08
CA GLU A 492 -1.82 4.05 -18.34
C GLU A 492 -2.80 3.22 -19.18
N SER A 493 -2.74 1.90 -19.08
CA SER A 493 -3.64 1.00 -19.82
C SER A 493 -4.93 0.67 -19.04
N ASN A 494 -5.04 1.02 -17.75
CA ASN A 494 -6.11 0.54 -16.86
C ASN A 494 -6.82 1.63 -16.02
N ILE A 495 -6.28 2.84 -15.91
CA ILE A 495 -6.93 4.00 -15.25
C ILE A 495 -7.26 5.05 -16.32
N SER A 496 -8.48 5.58 -16.31
CA SER A 496 -8.89 6.66 -17.23
C SER A 496 -8.05 7.92 -17.04
N GLU A 497 -7.75 8.64 -18.13
CA GLU A 497 -7.09 9.95 -18.08
C GLU A 497 -7.88 10.98 -17.27
N GLU A 498 -9.21 10.87 -17.25
CA GLU A 498 -10.14 11.75 -16.54
C GLU A 498 -10.32 11.40 -15.05
N ASN A 499 -9.60 10.39 -14.53
CA ASN A 499 -9.79 9.94 -13.15
C ASN A 499 -8.97 10.80 -12.15
N ASP A 500 -9.65 11.62 -11.37
CA ASP A 500 -9.06 12.48 -10.32
C ASP A 500 -8.21 11.71 -9.29
N CYS A 501 -8.48 10.42 -9.06
CA CYS A 501 -7.72 9.60 -8.12
C CYS A 501 -6.39 9.07 -8.71
N ARG A 502 -6.17 9.19 -10.03
CA ARG A 502 -4.97 8.68 -10.72
C ARG A 502 -3.67 9.16 -10.06
N THR A 503 -3.55 10.46 -9.83
CA THR A 503 -2.36 11.08 -9.23
C THR A 503 -2.13 10.59 -7.79
N LEU A 504 -3.19 10.26 -7.04
CA LEU A 504 -3.09 9.68 -5.70
C LEU A 504 -2.58 8.23 -5.77
N VAL A 505 -3.09 7.41 -6.69
CA VAL A 505 -2.61 6.03 -6.91
C VAL A 505 -1.13 6.03 -7.32
N GLU A 506 -0.76 6.89 -8.28
CA GLU A 506 0.62 7.02 -8.76
C GLU A 506 1.57 7.45 -7.64
N ARG A 507 1.19 8.46 -6.85
CA ARG A 507 1.99 8.97 -5.73
C ARG A 507 2.13 7.95 -4.58
N GLU A 508 1.03 7.34 -4.14
CA GLU A 508 1.01 6.57 -2.90
C GLU A 508 1.30 5.07 -3.06
N LEU A 509 0.88 4.47 -4.18
CA LEU A 509 0.88 3.00 -4.35
C LEU A 509 1.85 2.50 -5.43
N ILE A 510 2.36 3.39 -6.28
CA ILE A 510 3.20 3.03 -7.44
C ILE A 510 4.64 3.53 -7.29
N ILE A 511 4.82 4.83 -7.00
CA ILE A 511 6.15 5.47 -7.12
C ILE A 511 6.86 5.68 -5.77
N LYS A 512 6.12 5.64 -4.66
CA LYS A 512 6.58 5.90 -3.27
C LYS A 512 7.86 5.16 -2.91
N ASP A 513 7.89 3.86 -3.11
CA ASP A 513 9.04 2.99 -2.79
C ASP A 513 10.27 3.32 -3.64
N ALA A 514 10.07 3.53 -4.94
CA ALA A 514 11.15 3.86 -5.86
C ALA A 514 11.71 5.27 -5.59
N MET A 515 10.88 6.24 -5.19
CA MET A 515 11.35 7.55 -4.75
C MET A 515 12.25 7.42 -3.51
N SER A 516 11.89 6.59 -2.52
CA SER A 516 12.77 6.31 -1.37
C SER A 516 14.09 5.66 -1.79
N VAL A 517 14.05 4.66 -2.68
CA VAL A 517 15.25 3.97 -3.19
C VAL A 517 16.20 4.90 -3.95
N ILE A 518 15.67 5.92 -4.64
CA ILE A 518 16.46 6.89 -5.38
C ILE A 518 16.98 8.00 -4.44
N ALA A 519 16.13 8.55 -3.58
CA ALA A 519 16.47 9.70 -2.73
C ALA A 519 17.40 9.34 -1.57
N CYS A 520 17.21 8.18 -0.94
CA CYS A 520 17.75 7.88 0.39
C CYS A 520 18.85 6.79 0.39
N GLU A 521 19.65 6.81 1.45
CA GLU A 521 20.65 5.79 1.80
C GLU A 521 20.51 5.40 3.28
N GLY A 522 21.27 4.41 3.74
CA GLY A 522 21.30 4.00 5.15
C GLY A 522 19.91 3.73 5.68
N ASP A 523 19.62 4.15 6.90
CA ASP A 523 18.34 3.91 7.59
C ASP A 523 17.16 4.70 6.99
N GLU A 524 17.43 5.85 6.34
CA GLU A 524 16.40 6.71 5.75
C GLU A 524 15.69 6.05 4.55
N ARG A 525 16.33 5.06 3.91
CA ARG A 525 15.72 4.27 2.85
C ARG A 525 14.82 3.19 3.45
N PHE A 526 13.51 3.46 3.55
CA PHE A 526 12.55 2.47 4.06
C PHE A 526 12.32 1.31 3.07
N ALA A 527 12.19 1.59 1.77
CA ALA A 527 11.86 0.57 0.78
C ALA A 527 13.10 -0.23 0.35
N ARG A 528 13.06 -1.55 0.57
CA ARG A 528 14.15 -2.51 0.29
C ARG A 528 13.58 -3.78 -0.37
N PRO A 529 13.07 -3.68 -1.61
CA PRO A 529 12.45 -4.82 -2.30
C PRO A 529 13.48 -5.87 -2.70
N GLU A 530 13.08 -7.13 -2.66
CA GLU A 530 13.90 -8.27 -3.07
C GLU A 530 13.14 -9.15 -4.06
N THR A 531 13.86 -9.88 -4.90
CA THR A 531 13.24 -10.85 -5.80
C THR A 531 12.66 -12.03 -5.02
N TYR A 532 11.63 -12.68 -5.56
CA TYR A 532 11.02 -13.87 -4.93
C TYR A 532 12.06 -14.98 -4.63
N LYS A 533 13.15 -15.05 -5.41
CA LYS A 533 14.25 -16.00 -5.21
C LYS A 533 15.07 -15.68 -3.95
N GLN A 534 15.34 -14.41 -3.67
CA GLN A 534 16.03 -13.99 -2.45
C GLN A 534 15.13 -14.23 -1.23
N TRP A 535 13.84 -13.87 -1.31
CA TRP A 535 12.86 -14.19 -0.29
C TRP A 535 12.75 -15.70 -0.02
N GLN A 536 12.70 -16.53 -1.06
CA GLN A 536 12.74 -17.99 -0.93
C GLN A 536 13.97 -18.46 -0.14
N VAL A 537 15.16 -17.93 -0.42
CA VAL A 537 16.38 -18.26 0.34
C VAL A 537 16.26 -17.83 1.80
N ARG A 538 15.78 -16.62 2.10
CA ARG A 538 15.57 -16.15 3.49
C ARG A 538 14.58 -17.03 4.25
N ILE A 539 13.43 -17.33 3.65
CA ILE A 539 12.35 -18.12 4.28
C ILE A 539 12.79 -19.57 4.51
N LEU A 540 13.51 -20.20 3.56
CA LEU A 540 14.12 -21.51 3.75
C LEU A 540 15.16 -21.50 4.88
N ARG A 541 16.05 -20.50 4.91
CA ARG A 541 17.06 -20.31 5.97
C ARG A 541 16.43 -20.08 7.35
N ALA A 542 15.29 -19.41 7.41
CA ALA A 542 14.49 -19.25 8.63
C ALA A 542 13.81 -20.56 9.10
N GLY A 543 14.04 -21.71 8.45
CA GLY A 543 13.54 -23.01 8.90
C GLY A 543 12.09 -23.31 8.48
N PHE A 544 11.61 -22.68 7.42
CA PHE A 544 10.38 -23.06 6.73
C PHE A 544 10.63 -24.02 5.57
N ARG A 545 9.56 -24.70 5.14
CA ARG A 545 9.49 -25.47 3.90
C ARG A 545 8.27 -25.01 3.09
N PRO A 546 8.31 -25.06 1.75
CA PRO A 546 7.18 -24.65 0.93
C PRO A 546 5.93 -25.50 1.20
N ALA A 547 4.77 -24.85 1.10
CA ALA A 547 3.48 -25.49 1.03
C ALA A 547 2.94 -25.38 -0.40
N LYS A 548 2.29 -26.44 -0.88
CA LYS A 548 1.72 -26.47 -2.23
C LYS A 548 0.43 -25.65 -2.27
N LEU A 549 0.37 -24.66 -3.15
CA LEU A 549 -0.86 -23.92 -3.44
C LEU A 549 -1.92 -24.86 -4.06
N ASN A 550 -3.18 -24.68 -3.69
CA ASN A 550 -4.27 -25.49 -4.20
C ASN A 550 -4.51 -25.18 -5.69
N LYS A 551 -4.49 -26.22 -6.53
CA LYS A 551 -4.68 -26.09 -7.98
C LYS A 551 -6.03 -25.47 -8.35
N GLN A 552 -7.07 -25.72 -7.56
CA GLN A 552 -8.41 -25.21 -7.83
C GLN A 552 -8.51 -23.72 -7.50
N ILE A 553 -7.98 -23.27 -6.35
CA ILE A 553 -7.83 -21.84 -6.03
C ILE A 553 -7.03 -21.13 -7.14
N MET A 554 -5.92 -21.71 -7.58
CA MET A 554 -5.11 -21.13 -8.66
C MET A 554 -5.84 -21.06 -10.02
N LYS A 555 -6.71 -22.03 -10.31
CA LYS A 555 -7.52 -22.03 -11.54
C LYS A 555 -8.60 -20.94 -11.47
N GLU A 556 -9.38 -20.91 -10.39
CA GLU A 556 -10.42 -19.91 -10.14
C GLU A 556 -9.84 -18.48 -10.16
N GLY A 557 -8.69 -18.24 -9.52
CA GLY A 557 -7.99 -16.95 -9.57
C GLY A 557 -7.57 -16.53 -10.98
N LYS A 558 -7.02 -17.44 -11.79
CA LYS A 558 -6.71 -17.19 -13.21
C LYS A 558 -7.95 -16.85 -14.03
N GLU A 559 -9.07 -17.53 -13.78
CA GLU A 559 -10.36 -17.29 -14.46
C GLU A 559 -10.92 -15.91 -14.07
N LEU A 560 -10.91 -15.55 -12.79
CA LEU A 560 -11.32 -14.24 -12.28
C LEU A 560 -10.50 -13.08 -12.86
N VAL A 561 -9.19 -13.23 -13.01
CA VAL A 561 -8.35 -12.18 -13.63
C VAL A 561 -8.69 -11.99 -15.10
N ARG A 562 -8.81 -13.10 -15.85
CA ARG A 562 -9.17 -13.09 -17.28
C ARG A 562 -10.55 -12.45 -17.54
N GLU A 563 -11.49 -12.60 -16.61
CA GLU A 563 -12.86 -12.11 -16.75
C GLU A 563 -13.05 -10.64 -16.35
N ARG A 564 -12.19 -10.11 -15.47
CA ARG A 564 -12.41 -8.78 -14.85
C ARG A 564 -11.33 -7.74 -15.09
N TYR A 565 -10.15 -8.14 -15.54
CA TYR A 565 -9.01 -7.24 -15.71
C TYR A 565 -8.47 -7.32 -17.14
N HIS A 566 -7.66 -6.34 -17.52
CA HIS A 566 -7.08 -6.28 -18.86
C HIS A 566 -6.25 -7.53 -19.21
N LYS A 567 -6.41 -8.02 -20.44
CA LYS A 567 -5.83 -9.28 -20.97
C LYS A 567 -4.31 -9.45 -20.81
N ASP A 568 -3.57 -8.36 -20.62
CA ASP A 568 -2.11 -8.38 -20.45
C ASP A 568 -1.69 -8.69 -19.00
N PHE A 569 -2.63 -8.74 -18.05
CA PHE A 569 -2.41 -9.32 -16.72
C PHE A 569 -2.31 -10.84 -16.80
N VAL A 570 -1.30 -11.39 -16.14
CA VAL A 570 -1.04 -12.83 -16.08
C VAL A 570 -0.89 -13.25 -14.63
N ILE A 571 -1.71 -14.22 -14.19
CA ILE A 571 -1.38 -15.08 -13.05
C ILE A 571 -0.73 -16.35 -13.58
N ASP A 572 0.42 -16.71 -13.00
CA ASP A 572 0.99 -18.03 -13.19
C ASP A 572 1.47 -18.69 -11.90
N ASN A 573 1.95 -19.94 -11.99
CA ASN A 573 2.48 -20.67 -10.86
C ASN A 573 3.77 -21.43 -11.24
N ASP A 574 4.88 -21.10 -10.58
CA ASP A 574 6.12 -21.88 -10.65
C ASP A 574 6.43 -22.51 -9.29
N ASN A 575 6.64 -23.82 -9.29
CA ASN A 575 6.89 -24.65 -8.10
C ASN A 575 5.84 -24.49 -6.98
N HIS A 576 6.02 -23.46 -6.14
CA HIS A 576 5.25 -23.17 -4.93
C HIS A 576 4.85 -21.69 -4.81
N TRP A 577 5.14 -20.89 -5.85
CA TRP A 577 4.82 -19.47 -5.92
C TRP A 577 3.74 -19.22 -6.96
N MET A 578 2.69 -18.49 -6.57
CA MET A 578 1.86 -17.74 -7.49
C MET A 578 2.63 -16.49 -7.93
N PHE A 579 2.77 -16.29 -9.23
CA PHE A 579 3.27 -15.06 -9.81
C PHE A 579 2.13 -14.23 -10.39
N GLN A 580 2.27 -12.92 -10.26
CA GLN A 580 1.39 -11.94 -10.91
C GLN A 580 2.24 -11.00 -11.75
N GLY A 581 1.80 -10.73 -12.98
CA GLY A 581 2.59 -10.00 -13.96
C GLY A 581 1.78 -9.25 -14.99
N TRP A 582 2.49 -8.41 -15.74
CA TRP A 582 1.96 -7.53 -16.78
C TRP A 582 2.87 -7.56 -18.01
N LYS A 583 2.28 -7.75 -19.20
CA LYS A 583 2.99 -7.83 -20.50
C LYS A 583 4.24 -8.74 -20.45
N GLY A 584 4.12 -9.89 -19.78
CA GLY A 584 5.18 -10.90 -19.63
C GLY A 584 6.19 -10.67 -18.49
N ARG A 585 6.09 -9.58 -17.73
CA ARG A 585 6.96 -9.32 -16.57
C ARG A 585 6.29 -9.75 -15.25
N VAL A 586 6.97 -10.57 -14.46
CA VAL A 586 6.57 -10.88 -13.07
C VAL A 586 6.85 -9.68 -12.16
N LEU A 587 5.80 -9.13 -11.55
CA LEU A 587 5.84 -7.95 -10.69
C LEU A 587 5.63 -8.29 -9.21
N TYR A 588 4.83 -9.31 -8.89
CA TYR A 588 4.54 -9.74 -7.52
C TYR A 588 4.56 -11.26 -7.42
N ALA A 589 4.87 -11.78 -6.22
CA ALA A 589 4.89 -13.20 -5.94
C ALA A 589 4.27 -13.51 -4.57
N LEU A 590 3.41 -14.53 -4.51
CA LEU A 590 2.81 -15.07 -3.28
C LEU A 590 3.17 -16.54 -3.13
N SER A 591 3.49 -16.97 -1.91
CA SER A 591 3.72 -18.36 -1.57
C SER A 591 3.18 -18.69 -0.17
N CYS A 592 2.95 -19.98 0.06
CA CYS A 592 2.55 -20.52 1.34
C CYS A 592 3.66 -21.43 1.87
N TRP A 593 3.82 -21.46 3.19
CA TRP A 593 4.91 -22.15 3.88
C TRP A 593 4.39 -22.88 5.12
N LYS A 594 5.15 -23.88 5.58
CA LYS A 594 4.96 -24.51 6.88
C LYS A 594 6.31 -24.62 7.60
N PRO A 595 6.32 -24.66 8.94
CA PRO A 595 7.48 -25.10 9.71
C PRO A 595 8.15 -26.35 9.11
N ALA A 596 9.45 -26.28 8.88
CA ALA A 596 10.25 -27.49 8.72
C ALA A 596 10.31 -28.20 10.08
N LYS A 597 10.25 -29.54 10.07
CA LYS A 597 10.52 -30.31 11.29
C LYS A 597 11.95 -30.00 11.74
N LYS A 598 12.16 -29.80 13.05
CA LYS A 598 13.51 -29.83 13.62
C LYS A 598 14.11 -31.20 13.27
N GLN A 599 15.29 -31.20 12.64
CA GLN A 599 16.07 -32.41 12.39
C GLN A 599 16.75 -32.87 13.67
#